data_AF-A0A1D6Q203-F1
#
_entry.id   AF-A0A1D6Q203-F1
#
_cell.length_a   1.000
_cell.length_b   1.000
_cell.length_c   1.000
_cell.angle_alpha   90.00
_cell.angle_beta   90.00
_cell.angle_gamma   90.00
#
_symmetry.space_group_name_H-M   'P 1'
#
loop_
_entity.id
_entity.type
_entity.pdbx_description
1 polymer ?
#
loop_
_entity_poly.entity_id
_entity_poly.type
_entity_poly.pdbx_seq_one_letter_code
_entity_poly.pdbx_strand_id
1 'polypeptide(L)'
;MAAVPRASSFFSMLLVLLSLLSVERAAATGLFQVRRKFPRHGGGDVVEHRLAALLRHDMGRNGRLLGAVDLPLGGVGLPTATGLYYTRIEIGSPPKGYYVQVDTGSDILWVNGISCDGCPTRSGLGIELTQYDSAGSGTTVGCEQEFCVANSAASGVPPACPSAASPCQFRITYGDGSSTTGFYVTDFVQYNQVSGNGQTTPSNVSITFGCGAQLGGDLGSSSQALDGILGFGQSDASMLSQLAAACKVRKIFAHCLDTVRGGGIFAIGNVVQPPIVKTTPLVPNATHYNVNLQGISVGGATLQLPTSTFDSGDSKGTIIDSGTTLAYLPREVYRTLLTAVWELLHETNNLCAE
;
A
#
# COMPACT_ATOMS: atom_id res chain seq x y z
N MET A 1 -12.41 64.45 -71.91
CA MET A 1 -11.13 63.72 -71.96
C MET A 1 -10.58 63.63 -70.54
N ALA A 2 -9.91 62.50 -70.22
CA ALA A 2 -9.49 61.98 -68.91
C ALA A 2 -10.63 61.33 -68.09
N ALA A 3 -10.83 60.00 -68.08
CA ALA A 3 -10.02 58.87 -67.60
C ALA A 3 -10.24 58.55 -66.09
N VAL A 4 -11.10 57.54 -65.80
CA VAL A 4 -10.85 56.23 -65.12
C VAL A 4 -9.84 56.21 -63.93
N PRO A 5 -9.91 55.33 -62.88
CA PRO A 5 -10.97 54.49 -62.29
C PRO A 5 -11.11 54.57 -60.73
N ARG A 6 -12.08 53.81 -60.21
CA ARG A 6 -12.13 53.23 -58.86
C ARG A 6 -11.01 52.21 -58.63
N ALA A 7 -10.37 52.26 -57.45
CA ALA A 7 -9.83 51.07 -56.78
C ALA A 7 -9.69 51.36 -55.28
N SER A 8 -10.65 50.85 -54.52
CA SER A 8 -10.68 50.82 -53.07
C SER A 8 -9.99 49.57 -52.54
N SER A 9 -9.32 49.72 -51.40
CA SER A 9 -8.97 48.69 -50.42
C SER A 9 -7.60 48.00 -50.56
N PHE A 10 -6.55 48.74 -50.21
CA PHE A 10 -5.31 48.19 -49.64
C PHE A 10 -4.80 49.16 -48.55
N PHE A 11 -5.60 49.37 -47.50
CA PHE A 11 -5.20 50.21 -46.36
C PHE A 11 -5.88 49.73 -45.07
N SER A 12 -5.63 48.47 -44.68
CA SER A 12 -5.95 47.99 -43.32
C SER A 12 -5.05 46.86 -42.83
N MET A 13 -3.91 46.61 -43.50
CA MET A 13 -2.98 45.55 -43.11
C MET A 13 -1.54 46.06 -42.86
N LEU A 14 -1.40 47.32 -42.43
CA LEU A 14 -0.10 47.91 -42.07
C LEU A 14 -0.14 48.73 -40.75
N LEU A 15 -1.23 48.66 -40.00
CA LEU A 15 -1.40 49.34 -38.70
C LEU A 15 -1.45 48.38 -37.51
N VAL A 16 -1.31 47.07 -37.74
CA VAL A 16 -1.21 46.05 -36.68
C VAL A 16 0.24 45.57 -36.48
N LEU A 17 1.18 45.98 -37.34
CA LEU A 17 2.57 45.49 -37.30
C LEU A 17 3.62 46.46 -36.72
N LEU A 18 3.24 47.66 -36.25
CA LEU A 18 4.21 48.70 -35.83
C LEU A 18 3.93 49.39 -34.49
N SER A 19 3.00 48.88 -33.68
CA SER A 19 2.82 49.23 -32.27
C SER A 19 2.54 47.94 -31.50
N LEU A 20 3.54 47.21 -30.99
CA LEU A 20 4.21 47.54 -29.74
C LEU A 20 5.49 46.68 -29.66
N LEU A 21 6.51 47.10 -30.41
CA LEU A 21 7.90 46.84 -30.06
C LEU A 21 8.26 47.75 -28.87
N SER A 22 7.78 47.37 -27.68
CA SER A 22 8.21 47.92 -26.40
C SER A 22 8.55 46.76 -25.50
N VAL A 23 9.75 46.24 -25.70
CA VAL A 23 10.41 45.29 -24.81
C VAL A 23 10.68 46.01 -23.49
N GLU A 24 9.72 45.94 -22.56
CA GLU A 24 10.03 46.11 -21.15
C GLU A 24 10.59 44.79 -20.62
N ARG A 25 11.92 44.69 -20.64
CA ARG A 25 12.63 43.78 -19.75
C ARG A 25 12.36 44.23 -18.31
N ALA A 26 11.31 43.69 -17.71
CA ALA A 26 11.25 43.59 -16.25
C ALA A 26 12.31 42.56 -15.80
N ALA A 27 13.57 42.97 -15.81
CA ALA A 27 14.60 42.27 -15.07
C ALA A 27 14.37 42.60 -13.59
N ALA A 28 13.50 41.82 -12.93
CA ALA A 28 13.48 41.77 -11.49
C ALA A 28 14.82 41.17 -11.03
N THR A 29 15.85 41.99 -10.86
CA THR A 29 17.10 41.59 -10.22
C THR A 29 16.87 41.56 -8.70
N GLY A 30 16.07 40.59 -8.26
CA GLY A 30 16.01 40.21 -6.86
C GLY A 30 17.32 39.54 -6.47
N LEU A 31 18.19 40.24 -5.74
CA LEU A 31 19.42 39.66 -5.19
C LEU A 31 19.09 38.98 -3.85
N PHE A 32 18.84 37.66 -3.87
CA PHE A 32 18.72 36.90 -2.63
C PHE A 32 20.12 36.67 -2.04
N GLN A 33 20.37 37.16 -0.83
CA GLN A 33 21.60 36.85 -0.12
C GLN A 33 21.51 35.42 0.44
N VAL A 34 21.95 34.44 -0.36
CA VAL A 34 21.91 33.02 0.02
C VAL A 34 23.05 32.70 0.98
N ARG A 35 22.76 32.62 2.28
CA ARG A 35 23.69 32.05 3.26
C ARG A 35 23.53 30.54 3.28
N ARG A 36 24.62 29.79 3.09
CA ARG A 36 24.60 28.33 3.25
C ARG A 36 24.39 28.02 4.73
N LYS A 37 23.33 27.27 5.04
CA LYS A 37 23.09 26.72 6.38
C LYS A 37 24.25 25.80 6.84
N PHE A 38 25.01 25.23 5.91
CA PHE A 38 26.15 24.35 6.18
C PHE A 38 27.45 24.84 5.48
N PRO A 39 28.44 25.42 6.21
CA PRO A 39 29.67 25.99 5.64
C PRO A 39 30.69 24.94 5.17
N ARG A 40 31.51 25.27 4.16
CA ARG A 40 32.30 24.28 3.38
C ARG A 40 33.53 23.67 4.06
N HIS A 41 34.05 24.24 5.16
CA HIS A 41 35.33 23.83 5.76
C HIS A 41 35.23 23.51 7.26
N GLY A 42 35.75 22.34 7.63
CA GLY A 42 35.94 21.81 8.99
C GLY A 42 36.55 20.40 8.88
N GLY A 43 37.53 20.06 9.73
CA GLY A 43 38.31 18.81 9.68
C GLY A 43 37.49 17.53 9.94
N GLY A 44 38.12 16.35 9.79
CA GLY A 44 37.51 15.01 9.69
C GLY A 44 36.28 14.70 10.56
N ASP A 45 36.32 14.93 11.87
CA ASP A 45 35.19 14.66 12.78
C ASP A 45 33.96 15.55 12.52
N VAL A 46 34.18 16.74 11.94
CA VAL A 46 33.10 17.68 11.56
C VAL A 46 32.37 17.19 10.30
N VAL A 47 32.97 16.30 9.50
CA VAL A 47 32.39 15.82 8.24
C VAL A 47 31.27 14.81 8.46
N GLU A 48 31.44 13.84 9.38
CA GLU A 48 30.39 12.85 9.68
C GLU A 48 29.17 13.47 10.36
N HIS A 49 29.39 14.30 11.39
CA HIS A 49 28.32 15.03 12.05
C HIS A 49 27.56 15.95 11.07
N ARG A 50 28.27 16.49 10.08
CA ARG A 50 27.69 17.33 9.02
C ARG A 50 26.93 16.53 7.97
N LEU A 51 27.40 15.35 7.58
CA LEU A 51 26.66 14.43 6.72
C LEU A 51 25.36 14.01 7.41
N ALA A 52 25.43 13.63 8.68
CA ALA A 52 24.24 13.30 9.47
C ALA A 52 23.27 14.49 9.62
N ALA A 53 23.76 15.71 9.72
CA ALA A 53 22.94 16.92 9.77
C ALA A 53 22.31 17.27 8.40
N LEU A 54 23.04 17.08 7.31
CA LEU A 54 22.54 17.23 5.94
C LEU A 54 21.49 16.17 5.60
N LEU A 55 21.73 14.91 5.95
CA LEU A 55 20.76 13.83 5.81
C LEU A 55 19.49 14.11 6.60
N ARG A 56 19.60 14.51 7.88
CA ARG A 56 18.43 14.91 8.68
C ARG A 56 17.69 16.12 8.10
N HIS A 57 18.43 17.09 7.55
CA HIS A 57 17.84 18.25 6.89
C HIS A 57 17.07 17.85 5.62
N ASP A 58 17.65 17.02 4.78
CA ASP A 58 17.02 16.54 3.55
C ASP A 58 15.87 15.57 3.82
N MET A 59 15.99 14.71 4.84
CA MET A 59 14.88 13.88 5.36
C MET A 59 13.72 14.76 5.83
N GLY A 60 13.99 15.81 6.61
CA GLY A 60 12.97 16.75 7.06
C GLY A 60 12.35 17.58 5.93
N ARG A 61 13.13 17.92 4.88
CA ARG A 61 12.62 18.63 3.69
C ARG A 61 11.79 17.71 2.80
N ASN A 62 12.25 16.49 2.53
CA ASN A 62 11.52 15.50 1.73
C ASN A 62 10.26 14.99 2.43
N GLY A 63 10.29 14.80 3.75
CA GLY A 63 9.10 14.45 4.54
C GLY A 63 8.00 15.52 4.48
N ARG A 64 8.37 16.79 4.30
CA ARG A 64 7.41 17.90 4.08
C ARG A 64 6.91 18.01 2.63
N LEU A 65 7.60 17.40 1.68
CA LEU A 65 7.30 17.50 0.25
C LEU A 65 6.51 16.30 -0.29
N LEU A 66 6.34 15.21 0.49
CA LEU A 66 5.71 13.96 0.04
C LEU A 66 4.87 13.36 1.18
N GLY A 67 3.59 13.07 0.92
CA GLY A 67 2.69 12.46 1.91
C GLY A 67 3.14 11.05 2.28
N ALA A 68 3.35 10.82 3.58
CA ALA A 68 3.37 9.48 4.16
C ALA A 68 2.12 9.29 5.03
N VAL A 69 1.67 8.06 5.23
CA VAL A 69 0.52 7.72 6.08
C VAL A 69 1.00 6.76 7.14
N ASP A 70 0.55 6.96 8.39
CA ASP A 70 0.84 6.05 9.50
C ASP A 70 -0.45 5.34 9.95
N LEU A 71 -0.40 4.00 9.94
CA LEU A 71 -1.48 3.12 10.38
C LEU A 71 -1.00 2.38 11.63
N PRO A 72 -1.47 2.75 12.83
CA PRO A 72 -1.13 2.01 14.04
C PRO A 72 -1.73 0.61 13.97
N LEU A 73 -0.93 -0.39 14.32
CA LEU A 73 -1.37 -1.79 14.30
C LEU A 73 -1.74 -2.27 15.69
N GLY A 74 -2.84 -3.01 15.77
CA GLY A 74 -3.18 -3.91 16.85
C GLY A 74 -2.99 -5.38 16.44
N GLY A 75 -3.32 -6.30 17.34
CA GLY A 75 -3.15 -7.74 17.13
C GLY A 75 -1.76 -8.26 17.48
N VAL A 76 -1.54 -9.56 17.32
CA VAL A 76 -0.28 -10.26 17.61
C VAL A 76 -0.15 -11.40 16.61
N GLY A 77 1.02 -11.53 15.97
CA GLY A 77 1.30 -12.59 14.98
C GLY A 77 1.50 -14.00 15.55
N LEU A 78 1.07 -14.29 16.78
CA LEU A 78 1.17 -15.62 17.39
C LEU A 78 -0.10 -16.43 17.09
N PRO A 79 0.01 -17.68 16.59
CA PRO A 79 -1.16 -18.51 16.29
C PRO A 79 -1.94 -18.91 17.55
N THR A 80 -1.30 -18.85 18.72
CA THR A 80 -1.93 -19.09 20.03
C THR A 80 -2.69 -17.88 20.57
N ALA A 81 -2.64 -16.74 19.88
CA ALA A 81 -3.28 -15.50 20.26
C ALA A 81 -4.20 -15.00 19.12
N THR A 82 -3.95 -13.79 18.61
CA THR A 82 -4.75 -13.21 17.51
C THR A 82 -4.37 -13.79 16.15
N GLY A 83 -3.13 -14.23 15.95
CA GLY A 83 -2.64 -14.78 14.68
C GLY A 83 -2.46 -13.78 13.54
N LEU A 84 -2.90 -12.53 13.69
CA LEU A 84 -2.90 -11.52 12.65
C LEU A 84 -2.63 -10.12 13.21
N TYR A 85 -2.34 -9.19 12.31
CA TYR A 85 -2.25 -7.76 12.58
C TYR A 85 -3.41 -7.02 11.92
N TYR A 86 -4.00 -6.08 12.64
CA TYR A 86 -5.12 -5.29 12.15
C TYR A 86 -4.92 -3.81 12.46
N THR A 87 -5.60 -2.94 11.75
CA THR A 87 -5.61 -1.50 11.99
C THR A 87 -7.04 -0.98 12.00
N ARG A 88 -7.24 0.26 12.46
CA ARG A 88 -8.53 0.94 12.40
C ARG A 88 -8.46 2.05 11.36
N ILE A 89 -9.26 1.93 10.32
CA ILE A 89 -9.46 2.97 9.31
C ILE A 89 -10.82 3.63 9.50
N GLU A 90 -11.04 4.80 8.90
CA GLU A 90 -12.36 5.42 8.91
C GLU A 90 -12.86 5.64 7.49
N ILE A 91 -14.13 5.32 7.26
CA ILE A 91 -14.77 5.40 5.95
C ILE A 91 -16.08 6.18 6.08
N GLY A 92 -16.38 7.00 5.07
CA GLY A 92 -17.64 7.70 4.91
C GLY A 92 -17.64 9.16 5.37
N SER A 93 -18.79 9.79 5.19
CA SER A 93 -19.08 11.18 5.57
C SER A 93 -20.48 11.27 6.19
N PRO A 94 -20.62 11.28 7.53
CA PRO A 94 -19.56 11.38 8.53
C PRO A 94 -18.70 10.11 8.65
N PRO A 95 -17.41 10.22 9.03
CA PRO A 95 -16.52 9.06 9.16
C PRO A 95 -16.99 8.07 10.23
N LYS A 96 -16.96 6.77 9.89
CA LYS A 96 -17.16 5.65 10.82
C LYS A 96 -15.91 4.77 10.84
N GLY A 97 -15.58 4.19 11.99
CA GLY A 97 -14.38 3.37 12.13
C GLY A 97 -14.62 1.89 11.80
N TYR A 98 -13.62 1.27 11.18
CA TYR A 98 -13.62 -0.14 10.80
C TYR A 98 -12.27 -0.77 11.16
N TYR A 99 -12.29 -1.88 11.86
CA TYR A 99 -11.13 -2.70 12.15
C TYR A 99 -10.88 -3.66 10.99
N VAL A 100 -9.75 -3.52 10.32
CA VAL A 100 -9.42 -4.30 9.12
C VAL A 100 -8.08 -5.01 9.30
N GLN A 101 -8.00 -6.26 8.85
CA GLN A 101 -6.72 -6.98 8.79
C GLN A 101 -5.80 -6.28 7.80
N VAL A 102 -4.52 -6.20 8.12
CA VAL A 102 -3.52 -5.70 7.18
C VAL A 102 -2.91 -6.89 6.44
N ASP A 103 -3.07 -6.92 5.13
CA ASP A 103 -2.76 -8.09 4.31
C ASP A 103 -1.99 -7.68 3.05
N THR A 104 -0.71 -8.06 2.96
CA THR A 104 0.11 -7.83 1.76
C THR A 104 -0.01 -8.96 0.73
N GLY A 105 -0.72 -10.04 1.06
CA GLY A 105 -1.02 -11.18 0.21
C GLY A 105 -2.27 -10.99 -0.65
N SER A 106 -3.11 -9.98 -0.39
CA SER A 106 -4.29 -9.67 -1.23
C SER A 106 -4.35 -8.20 -1.67
N ASP A 107 -5.10 -7.94 -2.73
CA ASP A 107 -5.11 -6.62 -3.39
C ASP A 107 -6.13 -5.65 -2.79
N ILE A 108 -7.36 -6.10 -2.56
CA ILE A 108 -8.52 -5.22 -2.42
C ILE A 108 -8.79 -4.90 -0.94
N LEU A 109 -9.02 -3.62 -0.64
CA LEU A 109 -9.71 -3.23 0.60
C LEU A 109 -11.19 -3.63 0.49
N TRP A 110 -11.72 -4.32 1.50
CA TRP A 110 -13.16 -4.53 1.64
C TRP A 110 -13.59 -4.47 3.10
N VAL A 111 -14.85 -4.12 3.31
CA VAL A 111 -15.53 -4.14 4.61
C VAL A 111 -16.92 -4.76 4.48
N ASN A 112 -17.41 -5.38 5.54
CA ASN A 112 -18.73 -6.00 5.57
C ASN A 112 -19.83 -4.94 5.45
N GLY A 113 -20.72 -5.11 4.48
CA GLY A 113 -21.88 -4.24 4.29
C GLY A 113 -23.03 -4.55 5.24
N ILE A 114 -23.94 -3.60 5.43
CA ILE A 114 -25.21 -3.81 6.15
C ILE A 114 -26.10 -4.87 5.50
N SER A 115 -25.92 -5.11 4.20
CA SER A 115 -26.63 -6.15 3.45
C SER A 115 -25.97 -7.52 3.56
N CYS A 116 -24.91 -7.67 4.35
CA CYS A 116 -24.23 -8.95 4.46
C CYS A 116 -25.06 -9.97 5.22
N ASP A 117 -25.37 -11.09 4.57
CA ASP A 117 -26.07 -12.20 5.19
C ASP A 117 -25.09 -13.12 5.94
N GLY A 118 -25.39 -13.39 7.21
CA GLY A 118 -24.57 -14.26 8.06
C GLY A 118 -23.19 -13.70 8.46
N CYS A 119 -22.89 -12.42 8.19
CA CYS A 119 -21.65 -11.79 8.66
C CYS A 119 -21.60 -11.70 10.19
N PRO A 120 -20.42 -11.87 10.82
CA PRO A 120 -20.26 -11.66 12.24
C PRO A 120 -20.52 -10.18 12.59
N THR A 121 -21.25 -9.95 13.68
CA THR A 121 -21.50 -8.61 14.25
C THR A 121 -20.70 -8.36 15.53
N ARG A 122 -19.98 -9.38 16.01
CA ARG A 122 -19.11 -9.34 17.18
C ARG A 122 -17.85 -10.15 16.93
N SER A 123 -16.77 -9.74 17.58
CA SER A 123 -15.49 -10.44 17.54
C SER A 123 -15.14 -11.05 18.90
N GLY A 124 -14.57 -12.26 18.88
CA GLY A 124 -13.94 -12.88 20.05
C GLY A 124 -12.72 -12.11 20.56
N LEU A 125 -12.24 -11.11 19.81
CA LEU A 125 -11.23 -10.15 20.22
C LEU A 125 -11.77 -9.02 21.11
N GLY A 126 -13.08 -9.03 21.44
CA GLY A 126 -13.72 -7.97 22.20
C GLY A 126 -13.99 -6.69 21.39
N ILE A 127 -13.98 -6.81 20.06
CA ILE A 127 -14.27 -5.72 19.12
C ILE A 127 -15.75 -5.76 18.74
N GLU A 128 -16.42 -4.62 18.84
CA GLU A 128 -17.75 -4.40 18.26
C GLU A 128 -17.58 -4.09 16.77
N LEU A 129 -18.18 -4.93 15.92
CA LEU A 129 -18.02 -4.82 14.47
C LEU A 129 -19.01 -3.82 13.88
N THR A 130 -18.54 -3.03 12.94
CA THR A 130 -19.29 -2.00 12.22
C THR A 130 -19.60 -2.47 10.80
N GLN A 131 -20.88 -2.46 10.45
CA GLN A 131 -21.31 -2.73 9.08
C GLN A 131 -21.39 -1.44 8.26
N TYR A 132 -20.79 -1.46 7.07
CA TYR A 132 -20.76 -0.34 6.16
C TYR A 132 -22.10 -0.14 5.45
N ASP A 133 -22.62 1.08 5.48
CA ASP A 133 -23.84 1.48 4.80
C ASP A 133 -23.51 2.44 3.66
N SER A 134 -23.62 1.95 2.42
CA SER A 134 -23.35 2.76 1.23
C SER A 134 -24.37 3.88 1.03
N ALA A 135 -25.57 3.79 1.61
CA ALA A 135 -26.59 4.82 1.45
C ALA A 135 -26.24 6.14 2.15
N GLY A 136 -25.28 6.13 3.10
CA GLY A 136 -24.88 7.32 3.84
C GLY A 136 -24.07 8.32 3.00
N SER A 137 -22.99 7.84 2.38
CA SER A 137 -22.05 8.68 1.59
C SER A 137 -21.42 7.97 0.40
N GLY A 138 -21.67 6.67 0.24
CA GLY A 138 -21.05 5.85 -0.79
C GLY A 138 -21.74 5.96 -2.14
N THR A 139 -20.99 5.68 -3.20
CA THR A 139 -21.53 5.54 -4.56
C THR A 139 -21.21 4.15 -5.10
N THR A 140 -22.23 3.43 -5.54
CA THR A 140 -22.04 2.09 -6.14
C THR A 140 -21.30 2.21 -7.48
N VAL A 141 -20.31 1.34 -7.69
CA VAL A 141 -19.57 1.25 -8.94
C VAL A 141 -20.34 0.36 -9.93
N GLY A 142 -20.64 0.90 -11.11
CA GLY A 142 -21.29 0.17 -12.18
C GLY A 142 -20.32 -0.68 -13.01
N CYS A 143 -20.83 -1.70 -13.67
CA CYS A 143 -20.05 -2.65 -14.48
C CYS A 143 -19.20 -2.01 -15.60
N GLU A 144 -19.70 -0.96 -16.25
CA GLU A 144 -18.98 -0.27 -17.35
C GLU A 144 -18.06 0.87 -16.86
N GLN A 145 -18.01 1.12 -15.55
CA GLN A 145 -17.08 2.11 -15.01
C GLN A 145 -15.64 1.59 -15.11
N GLU A 146 -14.71 2.51 -15.36
CA GLU A 146 -13.29 2.21 -15.60
C GLU A 146 -12.68 1.29 -14.54
N PHE A 147 -12.97 1.55 -13.26
CA PHE A 147 -12.47 0.73 -12.16
C PHE A 147 -12.89 -0.74 -12.29
N CYS A 148 -14.17 -1.01 -12.63
CA CYS A 148 -14.69 -2.36 -12.76
C CYS A 148 -14.03 -3.11 -13.91
N VAL A 149 -13.94 -2.45 -15.07
CA VAL A 149 -13.36 -3.03 -16.29
C VAL A 149 -11.88 -3.33 -16.09
N ALA A 150 -11.12 -2.37 -15.55
CA ALA A 150 -9.68 -2.48 -15.35
C ALA A 150 -9.28 -3.52 -14.29
N ASN A 151 -10.11 -3.72 -13.25
CA ASN A 151 -9.78 -4.55 -12.10
C ASN A 151 -10.55 -5.89 -12.03
N SER A 152 -11.14 -6.32 -13.15
CA SER A 152 -11.83 -7.60 -13.26
C SER A 152 -10.94 -8.80 -12.88
N ALA A 153 -9.64 -8.74 -13.18
CA ALA A 153 -8.66 -9.78 -12.80
C ALA A 153 -8.38 -9.84 -11.30
N ALA A 154 -8.31 -8.69 -10.62
CA ALA A 154 -8.09 -8.61 -9.17
C ALA A 154 -9.27 -9.18 -8.37
N SER A 155 -10.45 -9.20 -8.99
CA SER A 155 -11.72 -9.59 -8.38
C SER A 155 -11.95 -11.11 -8.38
N GLY A 156 -10.99 -11.92 -8.86
CA GLY A 156 -11.02 -13.39 -8.89
C GLY A 156 -12.07 -14.03 -9.81
N VAL A 157 -13.08 -13.27 -10.22
CA VAL A 157 -14.21 -13.69 -11.07
C VAL A 157 -14.60 -12.51 -11.97
N PRO A 158 -14.90 -12.74 -13.26
CA PRO A 158 -15.50 -11.72 -14.11
C PRO A 158 -16.80 -11.22 -13.49
N PRO A 159 -17.03 -9.90 -13.36
CA PRO A 159 -18.24 -9.39 -12.76
C PRO A 159 -19.46 -9.85 -13.57
N ALA A 160 -20.47 -10.38 -12.90
CA ALA A 160 -21.74 -10.71 -13.54
C ALA A 160 -22.45 -9.39 -13.88
N CYS A 161 -22.43 -9.02 -15.17
CA CYS A 161 -22.93 -7.73 -15.64
C CYS A 161 -24.12 -7.89 -16.59
N PRO A 162 -25.35 -8.05 -16.07
CA PRO A 162 -26.57 -8.07 -16.88
C PRO A 162 -26.81 -6.78 -17.67
N SER A 163 -26.33 -5.65 -17.15
CA SER A 163 -26.44 -4.32 -17.77
C SER A 163 -25.31 -3.40 -17.34
N ALA A 164 -25.09 -2.31 -18.07
CA ALA A 164 -24.08 -1.28 -17.76
C ALA A 164 -24.19 -0.72 -16.33
N ALA A 165 -25.42 -0.54 -15.85
CA ALA A 165 -25.72 0.00 -14.52
C ALA A 165 -25.75 -1.07 -13.41
N SER A 166 -25.53 -2.34 -13.76
CA SER A 166 -25.45 -3.41 -12.76
C SER A 166 -24.28 -3.14 -11.81
N PRO A 167 -24.44 -3.35 -10.49
CA PRO A 167 -23.35 -3.21 -9.53
C PRO A 167 -22.18 -4.12 -9.90
N CYS A 168 -20.96 -3.58 -9.89
CA CYS A 168 -19.75 -4.33 -10.20
C CYS A 168 -19.44 -5.30 -9.05
N GLN A 169 -19.65 -6.59 -9.30
CA GLN A 169 -19.41 -7.65 -8.32
C GLN A 169 -17.92 -7.98 -8.19
N PHE A 170 -17.48 -8.31 -6.98
CA PHE A 170 -16.17 -8.90 -6.71
C PHE A 170 -16.30 -10.21 -5.92
N ARG A 171 -15.33 -11.11 -6.07
CA ARG A 171 -15.21 -12.33 -5.25
C ARG A 171 -13.75 -12.68 -4.97
N ILE A 172 -13.33 -12.55 -3.73
CA ILE A 172 -11.98 -12.92 -3.30
C ILE A 172 -12.04 -14.31 -2.66
N THR A 173 -11.10 -15.18 -3.04
CA THR A 173 -10.86 -16.47 -2.37
C THR A 173 -9.44 -16.46 -1.84
N TYR A 174 -9.28 -16.68 -0.54
CA TYR A 174 -8.00 -16.67 0.15
C TYR A 174 -7.34 -18.05 0.13
N GLY A 175 -6.04 -18.10 0.45
CA GLY A 175 -5.25 -19.34 0.43
C GLY A 175 -5.70 -20.40 1.44
N ASP A 176 -6.41 -19.99 2.51
CA ASP A 176 -7.04 -20.86 3.49
C ASP A 176 -8.40 -21.43 3.02
N GLY A 177 -8.89 -21.00 1.84
CA GLY A 177 -10.18 -21.38 1.28
C GLY A 177 -11.36 -20.51 1.74
N SER A 178 -11.13 -19.55 2.64
CA SER A 178 -12.13 -18.55 2.99
C SER A 178 -12.40 -17.62 1.81
N SER A 179 -13.56 -16.96 1.81
CA SER A 179 -13.92 -16.06 0.72
C SER A 179 -14.85 -14.93 1.15
N THR A 180 -14.83 -13.85 0.37
CA THR A 180 -15.78 -12.75 0.46
C THR A 180 -16.34 -12.46 -0.93
N THR A 181 -17.64 -12.17 -1.00
CA THR A 181 -18.32 -11.75 -2.24
C THR A 181 -19.14 -10.51 -1.94
N GLY A 182 -19.16 -9.57 -2.88
CA GLY A 182 -19.89 -8.32 -2.70
C GLY A 182 -19.82 -7.43 -3.93
N PHE A 183 -19.99 -6.12 -3.72
CA PHE A 183 -19.97 -5.13 -4.81
C PHE A 183 -19.00 -3.99 -4.51
N TYR A 184 -18.41 -3.42 -5.55
CA TYR A 184 -17.56 -2.25 -5.38
C TYR A 184 -18.37 -0.98 -5.11
N VAL A 185 -17.84 -0.18 -4.19
CA VAL A 185 -18.36 1.13 -3.80
C VAL A 185 -17.22 2.12 -3.73
N THR A 186 -17.49 3.38 -4.02
CA THR A 186 -16.55 4.49 -3.86
C THR A 186 -17.02 5.38 -2.71
N ASP A 187 -16.14 5.64 -1.74
CA ASP A 187 -16.39 6.60 -0.65
C ASP A 187 -15.05 7.17 -0.14
N PHE A 188 -15.11 8.12 0.79
CA PHE A 188 -13.96 8.73 1.42
C PHE A 188 -13.37 7.83 2.50
N VAL A 189 -12.09 7.52 2.37
CA VAL A 189 -11.27 6.93 3.43
C VAL A 189 -10.49 8.05 4.11
N GLN A 190 -10.61 8.15 5.43
CA GLN A 190 -9.80 9.04 6.25
C GLN A 190 -8.50 8.35 6.64
N TYR A 191 -7.41 9.11 6.63
CA TYR A 191 -6.09 8.63 7.03
C TYR A 191 -5.26 9.75 7.65
N ASN A 192 -4.26 9.35 8.43
CA ASN A 192 -3.35 10.27 9.10
C ASN A 192 -2.11 10.50 8.25
N GLN A 193 -2.05 11.65 7.57
CA GLN A 193 -0.89 12.03 6.79
C GLN A 193 0.22 12.55 7.71
N VAL A 194 1.42 12.00 7.61
CA VAL A 194 2.62 12.48 8.31
C VAL A 194 2.92 13.92 7.88
N SER A 195 2.96 14.80 8.87
CA SER A 195 3.26 16.24 8.72
C SER A 195 4.59 16.64 9.37
N GLY A 196 5.16 15.77 10.19
CA GLY A 196 6.46 15.95 10.85
C GLY A 196 6.87 14.71 11.66
N ASN A 197 8.01 14.78 12.36
CA ASN A 197 8.49 13.67 13.20
C ASN A 197 7.50 13.38 14.33
N GLY A 198 6.84 12.22 14.28
CA GLY A 198 5.79 11.85 15.24
C GLY A 198 4.53 12.72 15.16
N GLN A 199 4.35 13.47 14.07
CA GLN A 199 3.20 14.35 13.87
C GLN A 199 2.43 13.93 12.62
N THR A 200 1.11 13.84 12.76
CA THR A 200 0.19 13.54 11.66
C THR A 200 -0.90 14.61 11.59
N THR A 201 -1.49 14.76 10.41
CA THR A 201 -2.64 15.60 10.13
C THR A 201 -3.71 14.76 9.44
N PRO A 202 -4.99 14.85 9.84
CA PRO A 202 -6.08 14.17 9.15
C PRO A 202 -6.14 14.58 7.68
N SER A 203 -6.37 13.60 6.81
CA SER A 203 -6.56 13.77 5.39
C SER A 203 -7.56 12.74 4.89
N ASN A 204 -8.11 12.95 3.70
CA ASN A 204 -9.03 12.00 3.08
C ASN A 204 -8.75 11.83 1.59
N VAL A 205 -9.26 10.73 1.07
CA VAL A 205 -9.21 10.42 -0.35
C VAL A 205 -10.43 9.58 -0.73
N SER A 206 -10.94 9.80 -1.94
CA SER A 206 -11.96 8.94 -2.52
C SER A 206 -11.30 7.65 -2.99
N ILE A 207 -11.74 6.50 -2.48
CA ILE A 207 -11.19 5.18 -2.80
C ILE A 207 -12.36 4.26 -3.15
N THR A 208 -12.13 3.40 -4.13
CA THR A 208 -13.03 2.30 -4.46
C THR A 208 -12.62 1.05 -3.68
N PHE A 209 -13.55 0.44 -2.96
CA PHE A 209 -13.34 -0.73 -2.12
C PHE A 209 -14.54 -1.67 -2.19
N GLY A 210 -14.37 -2.89 -1.69
CA GLY A 210 -15.44 -3.89 -1.66
C GLY A 210 -16.40 -3.68 -0.48
N CYS A 211 -17.70 -3.65 -0.76
CA CYS A 211 -18.76 -3.81 0.22
C CYS A 211 -19.19 -5.29 0.24
N GLY A 212 -18.75 -6.02 1.26
CA GLY A 212 -19.00 -7.46 1.40
C GLY A 212 -20.49 -7.76 1.66
N ALA A 213 -21.03 -8.72 0.93
CA ALA A 213 -22.41 -9.18 1.04
C ALA A 213 -22.53 -10.64 1.53
N GLN A 214 -21.46 -11.42 1.41
CA GLN A 214 -21.41 -12.80 1.86
C GLN A 214 -19.98 -13.20 2.21
N LEU A 215 -19.81 -13.86 3.34
CA LEU A 215 -18.55 -14.49 3.75
C LEU A 215 -18.66 -16.01 3.66
N GLY A 216 -17.55 -16.66 3.38
CA GLY A 216 -17.41 -18.12 3.37
C GLY A 216 -16.15 -18.56 4.11
N GLY A 217 -16.20 -19.79 4.66
CA GLY A 217 -15.10 -20.34 5.46
C GLY A 217 -14.88 -19.56 6.76
N ASP A 218 -13.62 -19.48 7.19
CA ASP A 218 -13.27 -18.93 8.51
C ASP A 218 -13.53 -17.42 8.65
N LEU A 219 -13.67 -16.68 7.55
CA LEU A 219 -14.07 -15.26 7.58
C LEU A 219 -15.46 -15.05 8.19
N GLY A 220 -16.35 -16.05 8.10
CA GLY A 220 -17.67 -15.99 8.75
C GLY A 220 -17.64 -16.27 10.26
N SER A 221 -16.51 -16.75 10.79
CA SER A 221 -16.38 -17.08 12.21
C SER A 221 -16.28 -15.81 13.06
N SER A 222 -16.98 -15.79 14.19
CA SER A 222 -16.86 -14.71 15.18
C SER A 222 -15.60 -14.79 16.05
N SER A 223 -14.79 -15.87 15.99
CA SER A 223 -13.66 -16.08 16.91
C SER A 223 -12.60 -14.98 16.83
N GLN A 224 -12.25 -14.56 15.62
CA GLN A 224 -11.24 -13.52 15.33
C GLN A 224 -11.75 -12.53 14.28
N ALA A 225 -13.08 -12.32 14.24
CA ALA A 225 -13.71 -11.48 13.23
C ALA A 225 -13.22 -10.03 13.28
N LEU A 226 -13.14 -9.44 12.11
CA LEU A 226 -12.85 -8.03 11.84
C LEU A 226 -13.89 -7.49 10.87
N ASP A 227 -13.93 -6.18 10.68
CA ASP A 227 -14.87 -5.53 9.76
C ASP A 227 -14.52 -5.81 8.30
N GLY A 228 -13.28 -6.19 8.02
CA GLY A 228 -12.84 -6.66 6.71
C GLY A 228 -11.32 -6.76 6.61
N ILE A 229 -10.80 -6.62 5.38
CA ILE A 229 -9.37 -6.76 5.08
C ILE A 229 -8.93 -5.56 4.24
N LEU A 230 -7.81 -4.96 4.63
CA LEU A 230 -7.08 -3.94 3.89
C LEU A 230 -5.94 -4.60 3.12
N GLY A 231 -6.24 -4.93 1.86
CA GLY A 231 -5.26 -5.47 0.91
C GLY A 231 -4.22 -4.43 0.48
N PHE A 232 -2.96 -4.84 0.50
CA PHE A 232 -1.79 -4.05 0.10
C PHE A 232 -1.09 -4.61 -1.14
N GLY A 233 -1.72 -5.54 -1.86
CA GLY A 233 -1.19 -6.16 -3.06
C GLY A 233 -0.87 -5.17 -4.20
N GLN A 234 -0.23 -5.72 -5.23
CA GLN A 234 0.40 -4.91 -6.29
C GLN A 234 -0.60 -4.38 -7.32
N SER A 235 -1.81 -4.93 -7.36
CA SER A 235 -2.87 -4.54 -8.30
C SER A 235 -3.24 -3.06 -8.21
N ASP A 236 -3.74 -2.51 -9.31
CA ASP A 236 -4.25 -1.15 -9.37
C ASP A 236 -5.55 -0.96 -8.54
N ALA A 237 -6.20 -2.06 -8.17
CA ALA A 237 -7.34 -2.07 -7.25
C ALA A 237 -6.96 -1.77 -5.80
N SER A 238 -5.69 -1.93 -5.41
CA SER A 238 -5.30 -1.76 -3.99
C SER A 238 -5.38 -0.31 -3.54
N MET A 239 -5.67 -0.10 -2.25
CA MET A 239 -5.74 1.25 -1.67
C MET A 239 -4.41 2.00 -1.88
N LEU A 240 -3.28 1.30 -1.79
CA LEU A 240 -1.95 1.86 -2.06
C LEU A 240 -1.82 2.38 -3.49
N SER A 241 -2.24 1.59 -4.48
CA SER A 241 -2.20 1.98 -5.89
C SER A 241 -3.11 3.18 -6.16
N GLN A 242 -4.32 3.18 -5.62
CA GLN A 242 -5.27 4.29 -5.75
C GLN A 242 -4.76 5.59 -5.12
N LEU A 243 -4.18 5.52 -3.92
CA LEU A 243 -3.54 6.66 -3.26
C LEU A 243 -2.37 7.23 -4.09
N ALA A 244 -1.56 6.35 -4.69
CA ALA A 244 -0.45 6.75 -5.54
C ALA A 244 -0.91 7.38 -6.86
N ALA A 245 -1.94 6.82 -7.49
CA ALA A 245 -2.57 7.36 -8.69
C ALA A 245 -3.19 8.74 -8.45
N ALA A 246 -3.75 8.97 -7.25
CA ALA A 246 -4.24 10.27 -6.80
C ALA A 246 -3.13 11.24 -6.35
N CYS A 247 -1.85 10.90 -6.58
CA CYS A 247 -0.67 11.68 -6.19
C CYS A 247 -0.62 12.05 -4.69
N LYS A 248 -1.24 11.25 -3.82
CA LYS A 248 -1.25 11.48 -2.36
C LYS A 248 -0.01 10.94 -1.69
N VAL A 249 0.48 9.81 -2.17
CA VAL A 249 1.63 9.08 -1.62
C VAL A 249 2.49 8.53 -2.75
N ARG A 250 3.71 8.09 -2.42
CA ARG A 250 4.46 7.20 -3.31
C ARG A 250 3.94 5.76 -3.16
N LYS A 251 3.94 4.98 -4.25
CA LYS A 251 3.59 3.53 -4.23
C LYS A 251 4.70 2.70 -3.57
N ILE A 252 4.91 2.93 -2.29
CA ILE A 252 5.87 2.26 -1.41
C ILE A 252 5.29 2.26 0.00
N PHE A 253 5.58 1.22 0.77
CA PHE A 253 5.18 1.12 2.17
C PHE A 253 6.26 0.35 2.94
N ALA A 254 6.16 0.38 4.27
CA ALA A 254 6.94 -0.48 5.15
C ALA A 254 6.09 -0.90 6.35
N HIS A 255 6.36 -2.08 6.88
CA HIS A 255 5.75 -2.55 8.12
C HIS A 255 6.80 -3.05 9.10
N CYS A 256 6.58 -2.77 10.38
CA CYS A 256 7.36 -3.26 11.50
C CYS A 256 6.39 -3.87 12.51
N LEU A 257 6.37 -5.19 12.59
CA LEU A 257 5.38 -5.97 13.33
C LEU A 257 6.02 -6.50 14.63
N ASP A 258 5.38 -6.28 15.77
CA ASP A 258 5.88 -6.68 17.09
C ASP A 258 5.11 -7.90 17.60
N THR A 259 5.70 -9.08 17.42
CA THR A 259 5.09 -10.35 17.89
C THR A 259 5.24 -10.56 19.41
N VAL A 260 6.03 -9.75 20.11
CA VAL A 260 6.26 -9.88 21.56
C VAL A 260 5.25 -9.06 22.35
N ARG A 261 5.10 -7.78 22.01
CA ARG A 261 4.17 -6.86 22.67
C ARG A 261 2.83 -6.73 21.95
N GLY A 262 2.76 -7.17 20.70
CA GLY A 262 1.64 -6.93 19.81
C GLY A 262 1.74 -5.58 19.10
N GLY A 263 0.99 -5.48 18.00
CA GLY A 263 0.89 -4.30 17.19
C GLY A 263 2.15 -4.01 16.37
N GLY A 264 2.41 -2.73 16.16
CA GLY A 264 3.47 -2.28 15.28
C GLY A 264 3.09 -1.06 14.48
N ILE A 265 3.86 -0.79 13.43
CA ILE A 265 3.70 0.36 12.54
C ILE A 265 3.56 -0.15 11.12
N PHE A 266 2.58 0.36 10.40
CA PHE A 266 2.47 0.21 8.96
C PHE A 266 2.43 1.60 8.32
N ALA A 267 3.47 1.93 7.56
CA ALA A 267 3.66 3.25 6.98
C ALA A 267 3.56 3.19 5.46
N ILE A 268 2.73 4.04 4.87
CA ILE A 268 2.58 4.21 3.41
C ILE A 268 3.33 5.45 2.96
N GLY A 269 3.90 5.44 1.77
CA GLY A 269 4.66 6.55 1.20
C GLY A 269 6.11 6.56 1.68
N ASN A 270 6.69 7.75 1.82
CA ASN A 270 8.12 7.87 2.07
C ASN A 270 8.50 7.55 3.53
N VAL A 271 8.79 6.28 3.79
CA VAL A 271 9.24 5.80 5.11
C VAL A 271 10.73 6.14 5.29
N VAL A 272 11.11 6.65 6.47
CA VAL A 272 12.52 6.90 6.79
C VAL A 272 13.26 5.56 6.80
N GLN A 273 14.09 5.35 5.79
CA GLN A 273 14.92 4.16 5.69
C GLN A 273 16.13 4.28 6.62
N PRO A 274 16.50 3.22 7.36
CA PRO A 274 17.79 3.14 8.02
C PRO A 274 18.93 3.42 7.02
N PRO A 275 20.09 3.93 7.47
CA PRO A 275 21.23 4.22 6.59
C PRO A 275 21.72 3.02 5.78
N ILE A 276 21.43 1.81 6.25
CA ILE A 276 21.78 0.54 5.62
C ILE A 276 20.51 -0.31 5.56
N VAL A 277 19.95 -0.47 4.36
CA VAL A 277 18.87 -1.42 4.08
C VAL A 277 19.37 -2.41 3.04
N LYS A 278 19.29 -3.71 3.35
CA LYS A 278 19.53 -4.75 2.35
C LYS A 278 18.31 -4.85 1.46
N THR A 279 18.53 -4.90 0.16
CA THR A 279 17.45 -4.95 -0.84
C THR A 279 17.55 -6.20 -1.69
N THR A 280 16.41 -6.76 -2.06
CA THR A 280 16.28 -7.79 -3.10
C THR A 280 15.26 -7.30 -4.13
N PRO A 281 15.45 -7.57 -5.43
CA PRO A 281 14.42 -7.24 -6.41
C PRO A 281 13.15 -8.06 -6.16
N LEU A 282 11.99 -7.42 -6.33
CA LEU A 282 10.72 -8.12 -6.50
C LEU A 282 10.68 -8.79 -7.87
N VAL A 283 10.01 -9.93 -7.96
CA VAL A 283 9.76 -10.62 -9.24
C VAL A 283 8.76 -9.79 -10.06
N PRO A 284 9.13 -9.33 -11.27
CA PRO A 284 8.23 -8.52 -12.09
C PRO A 284 6.96 -9.29 -12.50
N ASN A 285 5.84 -8.59 -12.56
CA ASN A 285 4.54 -9.13 -13.00
C ASN A 285 4.03 -10.35 -12.21
N ALA A 286 4.56 -10.58 -11.00
CA ALA A 286 4.03 -11.60 -10.09
C ALA A 286 2.75 -11.09 -9.41
N THR A 287 1.84 -12.01 -9.10
CA THR A 287 0.57 -11.70 -8.43
C THR A 287 0.76 -11.08 -7.04
N HIS A 288 1.73 -11.57 -6.27
CA HIS A 288 2.03 -11.08 -4.92
C HIS A 288 3.43 -10.46 -4.85
N TYR A 289 3.83 -9.97 -3.67
CA TYR A 289 5.20 -9.52 -3.42
C TYR A 289 6.17 -10.72 -3.40
N ASN A 290 6.48 -11.22 -4.59
CA ASN A 290 7.37 -12.35 -4.79
C ASN A 290 8.84 -11.90 -4.82
N VAL A 291 9.71 -12.71 -4.21
CA VAL A 291 11.17 -12.54 -4.24
C VAL A 291 11.86 -13.83 -4.70
N ASN A 292 13.08 -13.69 -5.22
CA ASN A 292 13.92 -14.82 -5.59
C ASN A 292 14.72 -15.32 -4.37
N LEU A 293 14.21 -16.35 -3.69
CA LEU A 293 14.96 -17.07 -2.67
C LEU A 293 16.01 -17.97 -3.33
N GLN A 294 17.28 -17.87 -2.94
CA GLN A 294 18.37 -18.63 -3.58
C GLN A 294 18.85 -19.84 -2.76
N GLY A 295 18.51 -19.88 -1.48
CA GLY A 295 19.01 -20.89 -0.56
C GLY A 295 18.55 -20.60 0.85
N ILE A 296 18.66 -21.62 1.70
CA ILE A 296 18.35 -21.55 3.12
C ILE A 296 19.57 -22.09 3.86
N SER A 297 19.98 -21.42 4.93
CA SER A 297 21.12 -21.84 5.74
C SER A 297 20.72 -21.91 7.22
N VAL A 298 21.22 -22.94 7.91
CA VAL A 298 21.03 -23.16 9.35
C VAL A 298 22.40 -23.26 10.00
N GLY A 299 22.66 -22.49 11.07
CA GLY A 299 23.96 -22.48 11.74
C GLY A 299 25.14 -22.08 10.85
N GLY A 300 24.89 -21.38 9.73
CA GLY A 300 25.91 -21.03 8.73
C GLY A 300 26.12 -22.07 7.62
N ALA A 301 25.51 -23.25 7.71
CA ALA A 301 25.55 -24.29 6.68
C ALA A 301 24.34 -24.19 5.75
N THR A 302 24.57 -24.12 4.43
CA THR A 302 23.50 -24.09 3.43
C THR A 302 22.89 -25.47 3.24
N LEU A 303 21.56 -25.54 3.28
CA LEU A 303 20.79 -26.76 3.09
C LEU A 303 20.95 -27.27 1.65
N GLN A 304 21.17 -28.58 1.50
CA GLN A 304 21.25 -29.25 0.21
C GLN A 304 19.84 -29.54 -0.31
N LEU A 305 19.29 -28.61 -1.07
CA LEU A 305 17.96 -28.71 -1.68
C LEU A 305 18.10 -28.75 -3.21
N PRO A 306 17.21 -29.47 -3.93
CA PRO A 306 17.19 -29.42 -5.39
C PRO A 306 17.08 -27.98 -5.87
N THR A 307 17.86 -27.57 -6.87
CA THR A 307 17.82 -26.19 -7.40
C THR A 307 16.41 -25.77 -7.84
N SER A 308 15.64 -26.71 -8.38
CA SER A 308 14.25 -26.50 -8.81
C SER A 308 13.27 -26.17 -7.68
N THR A 309 13.69 -26.31 -6.42
CA THR A 309 12.95 -25.88 -5.22
C THR A 309 12.72 -24.39 -5.19
N PHE A 310 13.66 -23.63 -5.76
CA PHE A 310 13.69 -22.17 -5.73
C PHE A 310 13.22 -21.52 -7.04
N ASP A 311 12.73 -22.34 -7.98
CA ASP A 311 12.17 -21.83 -9.24
C ASP A 311 10.98 -20.90 -8.98
N SER A 312 10.77 -19.96 -9.88
CA SER A 312 9.60 -19.06 -9.89
C SER A 312 8.61 -19.47 -10.99
N GLY A 313 7.31 -19.30 -10.74
CA GLY A 313 6.22 -19.56 -11.69
C GLY A 313 4.85 -19.56 -11.02
N ASP A 314 3.79 -19.89 -11.76
CA ASP A 314 2.39 -19.76 -11.33
C ASP A 314 2.01 -20.51 -10.04
N SER A 315 2.84 -21.46 -9.60
CA SER A 315 2.68 -22.22 -8.35
C SER A 315 3.97 -22.33 -7.52
N LYS A 316 5.00 -21.55 -7.88
CA LYS A 316 6.32 -21.62 -7.26
C LYS A 316 6.90 -20.23 -7.03
N GLY A 317 7.55 -20.05 -5.89
CA GLY A 317 8.21 -18.81 -5.55
C GLY A 317 8.15 -18.54 -4.06
N THR A 318 8.70 -17.41 -3.65
CA THR A 318 8.68 -16.97 -2.25
C THR A 318 7.88 -15.69 -2.16
N ILE A 319 6.78 -15.72 -1.41
CA ILE A 319 5.89 -14.57 -1.22
C ILE A 319 6.19 -13.95 0.14
N ILE A 320 6.26 -12.62 0.19
CA ILE A 320 6.32 -11.86 1.45
C ILE A 320 4.90 -11.44 1.82
N ASP A 321 4.35 -12.07 2.85
CA ASP A 321 2.95 -11.92 3.22
C ASP A 321 2.77 -11.66 4.73
N SER A 322 2.14 -10.54 5.06
CA SER A 322 1.75 -10.15 6.42
C SER A 322 0.36 -10.68 6.82
N GLY A 323 -0.46 -11.09 5.85
CA GLY A 323 -1.77 -11.70 6.08
C GLY A 323 -1.68 -13.18 6.45
N THR A 324 -0.51 -13.80 6.31
CA THR A 324 -0.26 -15.20 6.66
C THR A 324 0.52 -15.32 7.98
N THR A 325 -0.06 -15.97 8.99
CA THR A 325 0.51 -16.08 10.35
C THR A 325 1.85 -16.82 10.41
N LEU A 326 2.01 -17.90 9.64
CA LEU A 326 3.15 -18.81 9.69
C LEU A 326 3.93 -18.82 8.38
N ALA A 327 5.21 -19.19 8.44
CA ALA A 327 5.95 -19.51 7.22
C ALA A 327 5.53 -20.90 6.70
N TYR A 328 4.97 -20.94 5.49
CA TYR A 328 4.63 -22.19 4.81
C TYR A 328 5.75 -22.58 3.85
N LEU A 329 6.20 -23.82 3.97
CA LEU A 329 7.30 -24.36 3.18
C LEU A 329 6.83 -25.63 2.45
N PRO A 330 7.31 -25.89 1.22
CA PRO A 330 7.14 -27.19 0.61
C PRO A 330 7.64 -28.29 1.54
N ARG A 331 6.95 -29.43 1.56
CA ARG A 331 7.19 -30.52 2.52
C ARG A 331 8.66 -30.92 2.65
N GLU A 332 9.36 -31.04 1.51
CA GLU A 332 10.77 -31.43 1.50
C GLU A 332 11.66 -30.35 2.12
N VAL A 333 11.43 -29.07 1.79
CA VAL A 333 12.13 -27.94 2.39
C VAL A 333 11.92 -27.89 3.90
N TYR A 334 10.67 -28.03 4.33
CA TYR A 334 10.31 -28.04 5.75
C TYR A 334 11.04 -29.15 6.52
N ARG A 335 11.06 -30.37 5.99
CA ARG A 335 11.74 -31.51 6.62
C ARG A 335 13.24 -31.29 6.72
N THR A 336 13.90 -30.92 5.62
CA THR A 336 15.34 -30.66 5.61
C THR A 336 15.71 -29.52 6.55
N LEU A 337 14.91 -28.45 6.59
CA LEU A 337 15.11 -27.33 7.51
C LEU A 337 15.03 -27.77 8.97
N LEU A 338 13.98 -28.49 9.35
CA LEU A 338 13.79 -28.90 10.74
C LEU A 338 14.86 -29.90 11.19
N THR A 339 15.25 -30.85 10.33
CA THR A 339 16.37 -31.77 10.63
C THR A 339 17.63 -30.99 10.96
N ALA A 340 18.02 -30.03 10.11
CA ALA A 340 19.21 -29.22 10.34
C ALA A 340 19.12 -28.36 11.62
N VAL A 341 17.92 -27.84 11.95
CA VAL A 341 17.70 -27.09 13.20
C VAL A 341 17.84 -28.00 14.41
N TRP A 342 17.27 -29.22 14.39
CA TRP A 342 17.38 -30.15 15.50
C TRP A 342 18.81 -30.65 15.70
N GLU A 343 19.55 -30.91 14.62
CA GLU A 343 20.97 -31.28 14.68
C GLU A 343 21.79 -30.16 15.36
N LEU A 344 21.60 -28.90 14.94
CA LEU A 344 22.27 -27.75 15.56
C LEU A 344 21.95 -27.61 17.06
N LEU A 345 20.70 -27.86 17.44
CA LEU A 345 20.28 -27.82 18.86
C LEU A 345 20.87 -28.95 19.69
N HIS A 346 21.05 -30.15 19.12
CA HIS A 346 21.71 -31.25 19.82
C HIS A 346 23.20 -30.99 20.02
N GLU A 347 23.88 -30.45 19.00
CA GLU A 347 25.30 -30.08 19.10
C GLU A 347 25.52 -29.01 20.18
N THR A 348 24.67 -27.98 20.22
CA THR A 348 24.76 -26.92 21.24
C THR A 348 24.46 -27.43 22.66
N ASN A 349 23.49 -28.33 22.83
CA ASN A 349 23.22 -28.93 24.14
C ASN A 349 24.37 -29.82 24.63
N ASN A 350 25.05 -30.53 23.73
CA ASN A 350 26.24 -31.32 24.10
C ASN A 350 27.43 -30.41 24.46
N LEU A 351 27.59 -29.28 23.78
CA LEU A 351 28.62 -28.27 24.08
C LEU A 351 28.40 -27.54 25.41
N CYS A 352 27.17 -27.45 25.90
CA CYS A 352 26.85 -26.86 27.22
C CYS A 352 26.83 -27.90 28.36
N ALA A 353 27.00 -29.19 28.05
CA ALA A 353 27.04 -30.28 29.02
C ALA A 353 28.46 -30.71 29.42
N GLU A 354 29.49 -30.15 28.77
CA GLU A 354 30.91 -30.22 29.15
C GLU A 354 31.36 -28.98 29.93
#